data_AF-A0A835JAT3-F1
#
_entry.id   AF-A0A835JAT3-F1
#
_cell.length_a   1.000
_cell.length_b   1.000
_cell.length_c   1.000
_cell.angle_alpha   90.00
_cell.angle_beta   90.00
_cell.angle_gamma   90.00
#
_symmetry.space_group_name_H-M   'P 1'
#
loop_
_entity.id
_entity.type
_entity.pdbx_description
1 polymer ?
#
loop_
_entity_poly.entity_id
_entity_poly.type
_entity_poly.pdbx_seq_one_letter_code
_entity_poly.pdbx_strand_id
1 'polypeptide(L)'
;MDALMLVYAFLIFYPLFMLWRWIDGKKDRECYLLDYECYKPTHDRKLDTQTSGQVILRNKNLGLNEYKFLLRAIVSSGIGEQTYGPRMIFTGQEENPTLQDSITEMEEFFHDSIGKLLARSGIAPKEIDILVVNVSMQSLVPSLPARIINHYKLREDVKVFNLTGMGCSASLISVNIVQNIFKIYKNAYALVVTSESLSPNWYSGSDRSMILANCLFRSGGCAVLLTNKRALKHRAMLKLKCLVRTHHGASDESYDCCVQREDDQGRSGFHLGKSLPKVATRALVDNLREIAPKILPVRELLRFMVVSFIRKYWSRHGSAKGGTSPKPVINFKTGVDHFCIHTGGKAVIDGIGVSLDLTTYDLEPARMTLHRFGNTSASSLWYVLGYMEAKRRLKTGDRVLMMSFGAGFKCNSCLWEVLRDLGDAGNAWTDCIDSYPPNSLANPFMICEFLRCCGHVHSIVGFDQTQGFKSLAELITAGQDSIVVEVLLWRKPSTHQEFNLIFGRVEPSSLLQTLIDNSYDSDTPPNLPSNESLAFVATFSQ
;
A
#
# COMPACT_ATOMS: atom_id res chain seq x y z
N MET A 1 12.57 47.14 55.23
CA MET A 1 11.84 47.12 53.94
C MET A 1 12.31 45.99 53.02
N ASP A 2 13.52 45.47 53.19
CA ASP A 2 14.14 44.53 52.23
C ASP A 2 13.50 43.14 52.18
N ALA A 3 13.05 42.60 53.32
CA ALA A 3 12.39 41.29 53.36
C ALA A 3 11.02 41.30 52.66
N LEU A 4 10.26 42.39 52.78
CA LEU A 4 8.95 42.53 52.16
C LEU A 4 9.07 42.62 50.63
N MET A 5 10.07 43.38 50.15
CA MET A 5 10.39 43.50 48.72
C MET A 5 10.82 42.18 48.09
N LEU A 6 11.60 41.36 48.82
CA LEU A 6 11.98 40.01 48.38
C LEU A 6 10.78 39.08 48.26
N VAL A 7 9.82 39.15 49.19
CA VAL A 7 8.58 38.35 49.14
C VAL A 7 7.71 38.77 47.95
N TYR A 8 7.52 40.07 47.70
CA TYR A 8 6.79 40.55 46.52
C TYR A 8 7.48 40.18 45.21
N ALA A 9 8.81 40.30 45.15
CA ALA A 9 9.59 39.87 43.99
C ALA A 9 9.40 38.36 43.74
N PHE A 10 9.50 37.52 44.77
CA PHE A 10 9.28 36.08 44.63
C PHE A 10 7.85 35.76 44.15
N LEU A 11 6.83 36.40 44.71
CA LEU A 11 5.43 36.20 44.31
C LEU A 11 5.13 36.62 42.87
N ILE A 12 5.92 37.52 42.27
CA ILE A 12 5.77 37.94 40.87
C ILE A 12 6.66 37.11 39.94
N PHE A 13 7.95 36.94 40.27
CA PHE A 13 8.91 36.27 39.41
C PHE A 13 8.74 34.75 39.39
N TYR A 14 8.29 34.12 40.49
CA TYR A 14 8.06 32.68 40.51
C TYR A 14 6.95 32.23 39.54
N PRO A 15 5.73 32.82 39.52
CA PRO A 15 4.73 32.45 38.53
C PRO A 15 5.15 32.82 37.11
N LEU A 16 5.88 33.93 36.89
CA LEU A 16 6.46 34.25 35.57
C LEU A 16 7.49 33.22 35.12
N PHE A 17 8.34 32.74 36.03
CA PHE A 17 9.31 31.67 35.78
C PHE A 17 8.61 30.33 35.52
N MET A 18 7.55 30.00 36.26
CA MET A 18 6.75 28.80 36.04
C MET A 18 6.00 28.86 34.71
N LEU A 19 5.45 30.02 34.35
CA LEU A 19 4.82 30.26 33.04
C LEU A 19 5.86 30.16 31.92
N TRP A 20 7.04 30.75 32.09
CA TRP A 20 8.15 30.65 31.14
C TRP A 20 8.62 29.20 30.98
N ARG A 21 8.84 28.46 32.08
CA ARG A 21 9.18 27.02 32.05
C ARG A 21 8.08 26.18 31.40
N TRP A 22 6.81 26.51 31.60
CA TRP A 22 5.69 25.81 30.98
C TRP A 22 5.62 26.07 29.47
N ILE A 23 5.79 27.34 29.06
CA ILE A 23 5.85 27.74 27.65
C ILE A 23 7.07 27.11 26.98
N ASP A 24 8.27 27.21 27.57
CA ASP A 24 9.49 26.64 27.01
C ASP A 24 9.45 25.10 27.01
N GLY A 25 8.91 24.50 28.07
CA GLY A 25 8.69 23.07 28.18
C GLY A 25 7.74 22.52 27.12
N LYS A 26 6.79 23.31 26.61
CA LYS A 26 5.94 22.93 25.47
C LYS A 26 6.64 23.09 24.11
N LYS A 27 7.64 23.96 24.01
CA LYS A 27 8.28 24.34 22.74
C LYS A 27 9.35 23.34 22.24
N ASP A 28 9.89 22.45 23.08
CA ASP A 28 10.86 21.38 22.70
C ASP A 28 10.22 20.02 22.39
N ARG A 29 8.88 19.94 22.38
CA ARG A 29 8.15 18.66 22.25
C ARG A 29 7.73 18.33 20.81
N GLU A 30 8.23 19.12 19.87
CA GLU A 30 7.89 19.02 18.46
C GLU A 30 8.66 17.87 17.81
N CYS A 31 8.07 17.25 16.79
CA CYS A 31 8.70 16.19 16.02
C CYS A 31 8.80 16.62 14.56
N TYR A 32 10.02 16.76 14.09
CA TYR A 32 10.35 17.19 12.74
C TYR A 32 10.95 16.04 11.95
N LEU A 33 10.47 15.84 10.72
CA LEU A 33 11.10 14.99 9.72
C LEU A 33 12.18 15.79 9.00
N LEU A 34 13.43 15.37 9.14
CA LEU A 34 14.57 16.00 8.47
C LEU A 34 14.78 15.46 7.07
N ASP A 35 14.78 14.14 6.94
CA ASP A 35 15.06 13.42 5.69
C ASP A 35 14.59 11.97 5.81
N TYR A 36 14.40 11.28 4.69
CA TYR A 36 14.12 9.86 4.63
C TYR A 36 14.69 9.25 3.34
N GLU A 37 15.01 7.96 3.37
CA GLU A 37 15.54 7.23 2.22
C GLU A 37 14.77 5.93 2.03
N CYS A 38 14.11 5.81 0.88
CA CYS A 38 13.42 4.60 0.46
C CYS A 38 14.38 3.65 -0.26
N TYR A 39 14.39 2.38 0.14
CA TYR A 39 15.21 1.36 -0.47
C TYR A 39 14.68 0.98 -1.85
N LYS A 40 15.55 0.95 -2.84
CA LYS A 40 15.21 0.42 -4.16
C LYS A 40 16.06 -0.81 -4.41
N PRO A 41 15.46 -2.02 -4.41
CA PRO A 41 16.20 -3.23 -4.72
C PRO A 41 16.84 -3.18 -6.11
N THR A 42 17.89 -3.96 -6.26
CA THR A 42 18.67 -4.10 -7.50
C THR A 42 17.86 -4.78 -8.61
N HIS A 43 18.19 -4.48 -9.88
CA HIS A 43 17.39 -4.93 -11.04
C HIS A 43 17.34 -6.45 -11.25
N ASP A 44 18.33 -7.19 -10.75
CA ASP A 44 18.35 -8.67 -10.73
C ASP A 44 17.23 -9.27 -9.86
N ARG A 45 16.58 -8.46 -9.02
CA ARG A 45 15.45 -8.87 -8.17
C ARG A 45 14.11 -8.37 -8.67
N LYS A 46 14.04 -7.89 -9.91
CA LYS A 46 12.80 -7.40 -10.49
C LYS A 46 11.88 -8.58 -10.83
N LEU A 47 10.65 -8.52 -10.31
CA LEU A 47 9.64 -9.56 -10.47
C LEU A 47 8.61 -9.11 -11.49
N ASP A 48 8.87 -9.45 -12.76
CA ASP A 48 7.94 -9.24 -13.87
C ASP A 48 6.97 -10.42 -14.03
N THR A 49 6.07 -10.31 -15.00
CA THR A 49 5.05 -11.30 -15.34
C THR A 49 5.67 -12.65 -15.64
N GLN A 50 6.69 -12.70 -16.49
CA GLN A 50 7.34 -13.94 -16.90
C GLN A 50 7.98 -14.66 -15.72
N THR A 51 8.74 -13.92 -14.90
CA THR A 51 9.40 -14.48 -13.72
C THR A 51 8.37 -14.94 -12.69
N SER A 52 7.29 -14.18 -12.50
CA SER A 52 6.18 -14.59 -11.62
C SER A 52 5.55 -15.90 -12.08
N GLY A 53 5.34 -16.08 -13.40
CA GLY A 53 4.86 -17.33 -13.99
C GLY A 53 5.80 -18.50 -13.71
N GLN A 54 7.11 -18.31 -13.89
CA GLN A 54 8.12 -19.33 -13.58
C GLN A 54 8.11 -19.73 -12.10
N VAL A 55 8.07 -18.76 -11.18
CA VAL A 55 7.99 -19.02 -9.73
C VAL A 55 6.72 -19.81 -9.38
N ILE A 56 5.59 -19.46 -9.99
CA ILE A 56 4.31 -20.16 -9.80
C ILE A 56 4.37 -21.60 -10.32
N LEU A 57 4.99 -21.83 -11.48
CA LEU A 57 5.14 -23.17 -12.08
C LEU A 57 6.08 -24.08 -11.29
N ARG A 58 7.03 -23.53 -10.53
CA ARG A 58 7.91 -24.32 -9.64
C ARG A 58 7.18 -24.87 -8.41
N ASN A 59 6.09 -24.24 -7.98
CA ASN A 59 5.31 -24.73 -6.85
C ASN A 59 4.47 -25.96 -7.25
N LYS A 60 4.92 -27.13 -6.80
CA LYS A 60 4.31 -28.43 -7.09
C LYS A 60 3.01 -28.69 -6.33
N ASN A 61 2.67 -27.85 -5.35
CA ASN A 61 1.47 -28.00 -4.52
C ASN A 61 0.23 -27.35 -5.14
N LEU A 62 0.37 -26.64 -6.27
CA LEU A 62 -0.73 -25.90 -6.90
C LEU A 62 -1.52 -26.79 -7.87
N GLY A 63 -2.84 -26.82 -7.70
CA GLY A 63 -3.77 -27.38 -8.67
C GLY A 63 -4.25 -26.35 -9.69
N LEU A 64 -5.00 -26.82 -10.70
CA LEU A 64 -5.56 -25.95 -11.75
C LEU A 64 -6.40 -24.79 -11.19
N ASN A 65 -7.16 -25.04 -10.12
CA ASN A 65 -8.00 -24.00 -9.52
C ASN A 65 -7.17 -22.93 -8.80
N GLU A 66 -6.08 -23.32 -8.16
CA GLU A 66 -5.14 -22.43 -7.48
C GLU A 66 -4.38 -21.58 -8.50
N TYR A 67 -3.98 -22.16 -9.63
CA TYR A 67 -3.41 -21.40 -10.76
C TYR A 67 -4.41 -20.36 -11.31
N LYS A 68 -5.66 -20.77 -11.57
CA LYS A 68 -6.73 -19.85 -12.01
C LYS A 68 -6.95 -18.71 -11.01
N PHE A 69 -6.93 -19.02 -9.71
CA PHE A 69 -7.06 -18.03 -8.65
C PHE A 69 -5.88 -17.04 -8.64
N LEU A 70 -4.65 -17.56 -8.68
CA LEU A 70 -3.41 -16.78 -8.70
C LEU A 70 -3.35 -15.80 -9.87
N LEU A 71 -3.66 -16.28 -11.07
CA LEU A 71 -3.68 -15.45 -12.26
C LEU A 71 -4.68 -14.29 -12.12
N ARG A 72 -5.90 -14.58 -11.65
CA ARG A 72 -6.90 -13.55 -11.38
C ARG A 72 -6.41 -12.56 -10.32
N ALA A 73 -5.76 -13.04 -9.26
CA ALA A 73 -5.23 -12.19 -8.20
C ALA A 73 -4.12 -11.25 -8.72
N ILE A 74 -3.17 -11.76 -9.49
CA ILE A 74 -2.06 -10.97 -10.08
C ILE A 74 -2.61 -9.89 -11.00
N VAL A 75 -3.49 -10.26 -11.93
CA VAL A 75 -4.10 -9.34 -12.89
C VAL A 75 -4.92 -8.23 -12.21
N SER A 76 -5.66 -8.57 -11.15
CA SER A 76 -6.54 -7.62 -10.46
C SER A 76 -5.86 -6.84 -9.33
N SER A 77 -4.63 -7.20 -8.96
CA SER A 77 -3.89 -6.62 -7.82
C SER A 77 -3.59 -5.12 -7.98
N GLY A 78 -3.48 -4.64 -9.23
CA GLY A 78 -3.00 -3.29 -9.54
C GLY A 78 -1.48 -3.14 -9.44
N ILE A 79 -0.74 -4.24 -9.31
CA ILE A 79 0.72 -4.30 -9.30
C ILE A 79 1.24 -4.43 -10.73
N GLY A 80 2.27 -3.65 -11.07
CA GLY A 80 2.90 -3.65 -12.38
C GLY A 80 4.19 -4.48 -12.44
N GLU A 81 4.81 -4.46 -13.62
CA GLU A 81 5.97 -5.28 -14.00
C GLU A 81 7.31 -4.85 -13.38
N GLN A 82 7.31 -3.77 -12.59
CA GLN A 82 8.55 -3.13 -12.12
C GLN A 82 8.82 -3.34 -10.64
N THR A 83 8.08 -4.24 -10.01
CA THR A 83 8.23 -4.56 -8.59
C THR A 83 9.41 -5.48 -8.30
N TYR A 84 9.75 -5.64 -7.02
CA TYR A 84 10.92 -6.40 -6.60
C TYR A 84 10.56 -7.51 -5.62
N GLY A 85 11.14 -8.69 -5.84
CA GLY A 85 11.00 -9.83 -4.95
C GLY A 85 12.26 -10.05 -4.09
N PRO A 86 12.14 -10.84 -3.03
CA PRO A 86 13.29 -11.25 -2.23
C PRO A 86 14.21 -12.20 -3.01
N ARG A 87 15.53 -12.18 -2.74
CA ARG A 87 16.54 -12.85 -3.58
C ARG A 87 16.33 -14.37 -3.72
N MET A 88 15.85 -15.01 -2.67
CA MET A 88 15.72 -16.48 -2.60
C MET A 88 14.74 -17.07 -3.64
N ILE A 89 13.79 -16.27 -4.17
CA ILE A 89 12.87 -16.77 -5.22
C ILE A 89 13.61 -16.89 -6.55
N PHE A 90 14.60 -16.03 -6.80
CA PHE A 90 15.36 -16.05 -8.05
C PHE A 90 16.37 -17.20 -8.07
N THR A 91 16.81 -17.65 -6.89
CA THR A 91 17.71 -18.81 -6.73
C THR A 91 16.97 -20.14 -6.62
N GLY A 92 15.63 -20.14 -6.62
CA GLY A 92 14.82 -21.37 -6.54
C GLY A 92 14.74 -21.97 -5.12
N GLN A 93 14.90 -21.15 -4.09
CA GLN A 93 14.95 -21.56 -2.68
C GLN A 93 13.66 -21.24 -1.91
N GLU A 94 12.55 -20.99 -2.60
CA GLU A 94 11.26 -20.64 -2.01
C GLU A 94 10.68 -21.66 -1.01
N GLU A 95 11.03 -22.94 -1.13
CA GLU A 95 10.56 -23.99 -0.21
C GLU A 95 11.39 -24.05 1.08
N ASN A 96 12.66 -23.64 1.03
CA ASN A 96 13.61 -23.81 2.13
C ASN A 96 14.52 -22.57 2.26
N PRO A 97 13.96 -21.39 2.55
CA PRO A 97 14.77 -20.20 2.80
C PRO A 97 15.64 -20.40 4.05
N THR A 98 16.90 -19.99 3.98
CA THR A 98 17.79 -20.05 5.13
C THR A 98 17.64 -18.82 6.03
N LEU A 99 18.07 -18.96 7.29
CA LEU A 99 18.19 -17.80 8.18
C LEU A 99 19.11 -16.72 7.60
N GLN A 100 20.17 -17.13 6.91
CA GLN A 100 21.14 -16.22 6.30
C GLN A 100 20.53 -15.41 5.15
N ASP A 101 19.61 -15.98 4.37
CA ASP A 101 18.89 -15.25 3.32
C ASP A 101 18.11 -14.08 3.92
N SER A 102 17.45 -14.34 5.04
CA SER A 102 16.64 -13.36 5.77
C SER A 102 17.50 -12.27 6.42
N ILE A 103 18.69 -12.61 6.91
CA ILE A 103 19.66 -11.64 7.46
C ILE A 103 20.21 -10.76 6.34
N THR A 104 20.63 -11.38 5.23
CA THR A 104 21.22 -10.68 4.08
C THR A 104 20.23 -9.71 3.46
N GLU A 105 18.96 -10.11 3.32
CA GLU A 105 17.88 -9.24 2.83
C GLU A 105 17.77 -7.94 3.63
N MET A 106 17.85 -8.02 4.96
CA MET A 106 17.77 -6.84 5.82
C MET A 106 19.06 -6.03 5.87
N GLU A 107 20.22 -6.69 5.91
CA GLU A 107 21.52 -6.00 5.94
C GLU A 107 21.80 -5.23 4.64
N GLU A 108 21.45 -5.78 3.46
CA GLU A 108 21.51 -5.06 2.19
C GLU A 108 20.70 -3.75 2.24
N PHE A 109 19.48 -3.80 2.77
CA PHE A 109 18.63 -2.63 2.97
C PHE A 109 19.26 -1.64 3.96
N PHE A 110 19.68 -2.11 5.14
CA PHE A 110 20.23 -1.24 6.17
C PHE A 110 21.47 -0.50 5.67
N HIS A 111 22.42 -1.21 5.07
CA HIS A 111 23.66 -0.63 4.57
C HIS A 111 23.40 0.43 3.49
N ASP A 112 22.46 0.17 2.58
CA ASP A 112 22.09 1.10 1.52
C ASP A 112 21.37 2.35 2.06
N SER A 113 20.20 2.16 2.67
CA SER A 113 19.30 3.29 2.95
C SER A 113 19.75 4.10 4.17
N ILE A 114 20.25 3.47 5.23
CA ILE A 114 20.79 4.21 6.38
C ILE A 114 22.09 4.91 5.96
N GLY A 115 22.95 4.24 5.17
CA GLY A 115 24.19 4.82 4.68
C GLY A 115 23.96 6.08 3.84
N LYS A 116 23.08 6.00 2.83
CA LYS A 116 22.70 7.15 2.00
C LYS A 116 22.07 8.28 2.81
N LEU A 117 21.16 7.96 3.74
CA LEU A 117 20.48 8.95 4.58
C LEU A 117 21.45 9.72 5.48
N LEU A 118 22.36 9.01 6.17
CA LEU A 118 23.36 9.64 7.03
C LEU A 118 24.36 10.47 6.22
N ALA A 119 24.81 9.94 5.07
CA ALA A 119 25.71 10.66 4.17
C ALA A 119 25.07 11.96 3.63
N ARG A 120 23.81 11.91 3.17
CA ARG A 120 23.09 13.07 2.64
C ARG A 120 22.75 14.10 3.72
N SER A 121 22.38 13.65 4.91
CA SER A 121 22.03 14.54 6.02
C SER A 121 23.24 15.20 6.69
N GLY A 122 24.42 14.58 6.58
CA GLY A 122 25.66 14.99 7.22
C GLY A 122 25.70 14.71 8.73
N ILE A 123 24.81 13.84 9.22
CA ILE A 123 24.72 13.48 10.64
C ILE A 123 25.56 12.22 10.87
N ALA A 124 26.50 12.31 11.82
CA ALA A 124 27.35 11.18 12.14
C ALA A 124 26.55 10.09 12.88
N PRO A 125 26.82 8.79 12.68
CA PRO A 125 26.13 7.72 13.38
C PRO A 125 26.13 7.86 14.91
N LYS A 126 27.20 8.41 15.49
CA LYS A 126 27.35 8.65 16.95
C LYS A 126 26.41 9.73 17.50
N GLU A 127 25.84 10.57 16.63
CA GLU A 127 24.86 11.59 17.01
C GLU A 127 23.44 11.03 17.11
N ILE A 128 23.18 9.80 16.64
CA ILE A 128 21.86 9.17 16.74
C ILE A 128 21.61 8.76 18.19
N ASP A 129 20.56 9.33 18.80
CA ASP A 129 20.20 9.08 20.19
C ASP A 129 19.15 7.99 20.35
N ILE A 130 18.29 7.82 19.35
CA ILE A 130 17.16 6.90 19.37
C ILE A 130 17.15 6.10 18.07
N LEU A 131 17.06 4.77 18.17
CA LEU A 131 16.90 3.85 17.05
C LEU A 131 15.62 3.04 17.24
N VAL A 132 14.68 3.16 16.31
CA VAL A 132 13.48 2.31 16.25
C VAL A 132 13.51 1.50 14.97
N VAL A 133 13.60 0.19 15.08
CA VAL A 133 13.58 -0.73 13.94
C VAL A 133 12.26 -1.49 13.94
N ASN A 134 11.60 -1.50 12.79
CA ASN A 134 10.37 -2.23 12.56
C ASN A 134 10.55 -3.19 11.39
N VAL A 135 10.50 -4.49 11.69
CA VAL A 135 10.42 -5.59 10.72
C VAL A 135 9.47 -6.61 11.34
N SER A 136 8.31 -6.84 10.71
CA SER A 136 7.21 -7.56 11.37
C SER A 136 7.51 -9.05 11.50
N MET A 137 7.97 -9.64 10.40
CA MET A 137 8.03 -11.09 10.21
C MET A 137 9.42 -11.68 10.49
N GLN A 138 10.24 -10.98 11.30
CA GLN A 138 11.58 -11.45 11.64
C GLN A 138 11.97 -10.98 13.05
N SER A 139 12.32 -11.94 13.91
CA SER A 139 12.89 -11.69 15.23
C SER A 139 14.16 -12.52 15.39
N LEU A 140 15.29 -11.86 15.66
CA LEU A 140 16.63 -12.48 15.66
C LEU A 140 17.37 -12.25 16.98
N VAL A 141 18.35 -13.12 17.23
CA VAL A 141 19.37 -12.94 18.27
C VAL A 141 20.76 -13.08 17.60
N PRO A 142 21.61 -12.04 17.62
CA PRO A 142 21.35 -10.67 18.07
C PRO A 142 20.27 -9.98 17.21
N SER A 143 19.57 -9.02 17.81
CA SER A 143 18.44 -8.32 17.18
C SER A 143 18.87 -7.46 15.98
N LEU A 144 17.93 -7.15 15.08
CA LEU A 144 18.19 -6.29 13.92
C LEU A 144 18.77 -4.92 14.32
N PRO A 145 18.25 -4.21 15.35
CA PRO A 145 18.91 -3.00 15.83
C PRO A 145 20.35 -3.22 16.32
N ALA A 146 20.64 -4.34 17.01
CA ALA A 146 22.00 -4.62 17.48
C ALA A 146 22.98 -4.79 16.31
N ARG A 147 22.52 -5.36 15.19
CA ARG A 147 23.30 -5.45 13.94
C ARG A 147 23.58 -4.07 13.35
N ILE A 148 22.58 -3.20 13.27
CA ILE A 148 22.74 -1.80 12.82
C ILE A 148 23.73 -1.05 13.71
N ILE A 149 23.58 -1.16 15.04
CA ILE A 149 24.46 -0.53 16.03
C ILE A 149 25.90 -1.00 15.86
N ASN A 150 26.11 -2.31 15.70
CA ASN A 150 27.42 -2.87 15.48
C ASN A 150 28.03 -2.44 14.14
N HIS A 151 27.24 -2.36 13.07
CA HIS A 151 27.74 -1.95 11.75
C HIS A 151 28.17 -0.47 11.74
N TYR A 152 27.27 0.43 12.17
CA TYR A 152 27.48 1.88 12.11
C TYR A 152 28.21 2.46 13.34
N LYS A 153 28.52 1.63 14.34
CA LYS A 153 29.20 2.03 15.59
C LYS A 153 28.48 3.18 16.29
N LEU A 154 27.17 3.00 16.49
CA LEU A 154 26.33 3.94 17.27
C LEU A 154 26.86 4.03 18.71
N ARG A 155 26.46 5.11 19.39
CA ARG A 155 26.90 5.41 20.76
C ARG A 155 26.38 4.36 21.75
N GLU A 156 27.14 4.11 22.81
CA GLU A 156 26.87 3.05 23.80
C GLU A 156 25.57 3.22 24.60
N ASP A 157 25.07 4.45 24.72
CA ASP A 157 23.86 4.83 25.47
C ASP A 157 22.61 5.01 24.59
N VAL A 158 22.70 4.68 23.29
CA VAL A 158 21.59 4.81 22.32
C VAL A 158 20.32 4.10 22.83
N LYS A 159 19.16 4.75 22.68
CA LYS A 159 17.86 4.16 23.06
C LYS A 159 17.31 3.35 21.90
N VAL A 160 17.06 2.08 22.12
CA VAL A 160 16.78 1.11 21.05
C VAL A 160 15.44 0.44 21.24
N PHE A 161 14.67 0.36 20.16
CA PHE A 161 13.37 -0.31 20.14
C PHE A 161 13.29 -1.22 18.92
N ASN A 162 13.07 -2.52 19.15
CA ASN A 162 12.79 -3.49 18.10
C ASN A 162 11.28 -3.78 18.08
N LEU A 163 10.60 -3.50 16.98
CA LEU A 163 9.17 -3.76 16.79
C LEU A 163 8.99 -4.91 15.81
N THR A 164 8.28 -5.95 16.25
CA THR A 164 7.94 -7.15 15.47
C THR A 164 6.44 -7.42 15.57
N GLY A 165 5.85 -8.11 14.60
CA GLY A 165 4.41 -8.47 14.60
C GLY A 165 3.43 -7.28 14.50
N MET A 166 3.89 -6.09 14.11
CA MET A 166 3.04 -4.90 14.01
C MET A 166 2.43 -4.71 12.60
N GLY A 167 2.95 -5.42 11.60
CA GLY A 167 2.48 -5.41 10.21
C GLY A 167 2.63 -4.05 9.54
N CYS A 168 1.85 -3.82 8.50
CA CYS A 168 1.93 -2.61 7.68
C CYS A 168 1.59 -1.29 8.41
N SER A 169 1.08 -1.35 9.65
CA SER A 169 0.71 -0.19 10.45
C SER A 169 1.89 0.47 11.18
N ALA A 170 3.03 -0.21 11.18
CA ALA A 170 4.07 0.01 12.17
C ALA A 170 4.90 1.30 11.97
N SER A 171 4.98 1.84 10.75
CA SER A 171 5.68 3.12 10.49
C SER A 171 5.17 4.24 11.41
N LEU A 172 3.85 4.44 11.48
CA LEU A 172 3.28 5.48 12.32
C LEU A 172 3.36 5.14 13.81
N ILE A 173 3.45 3.87 14.17
CA ILE A 173 3.69 3.44 15.56
C ILE A 173 5.11 3.82 15.97
N SER A 174 6.10 3.58 15.12
CA SER A 174 7.49 3.99 15.34
C SER A 174 7.62 5.50 15.47
N VAL A 175 6.98 6.27 14.59
CA VAL A 175 6.94 7.74 14.71
C VAL A 175 6.28 8.19 16.01
N ASN A 176 5.21 7.53 16.46
CA ASN A 176 4.55 7.84 17.72
C ASN A 176 5.44 7.56 18.94
N ILE A 177 6.20 6.47 18.92
CA ILE A 177 7.20 6.17 19.96
C ILE A 177 8.22 7.30 20.02
N VAL A 178 8.83 7.67 18.89
CA VAL A 178 9.80 8.76 18.81
C VAL A 178 9.19 10.09 19.30
N GLN A 179 7.98 10.42 18.87
CA GLN A 179 7.27 11.62 19.31
C GLN A 179 7.12 11.66 20.83
N ASN A 180 6.79 10.53 21.46
CA ASN A 180 6.66 10.45 22.91
C ASN A 180 8.02 10.57 23.63
N ILE A 181 9.08 9.99 23.07
CA ILE A 181 10.43 10.13 23.61
C ILE A 181 10.92 11.59 23.49
N PHE A 182 10.64 12.28 22.40
CA PHE A 182 10.95 13.71 22.22
C PHE A 182 10.24 14.65 23.21
N LYS A 183 9.18 14.18 23.90
CA LYS A 183 8.58 14.94 25.01
C LYS A 183 9.45 14.92 26.27
N ILE A 184 10.38 13.97 26.37
CA ILE A 184 11.23 13.72 27.54
C ILE A 184 12.68 14.12 27.23
N TYR A 185 13.23 13.63 26.12
CA TYR A 185 14.60 13.90 25.67
C TYR A 185 14.62 15.11 24.76
N LYS A 186 15.41 16.13 25.11
CA LYS A 186 15.58 17.36 24.32
C LYS A 186 16.76 17.23 23.36
N ASN A 187 16.69 17.95 22.24
CA ASN A 187 17.77 18.07 21.25
C ASN A 187 18.32 16.72 20.78
N ALA A 188 17.44 15.79 20.45
CA ALA A 188 17.79 14.44 20.04
C ALA A 188 17.63 14.22 18.53
N TYR A 189 18.39 13.28 17.98
CA TYR A 189 18.12 12.66 16.68
C TYR A 189 17.54 11.26 16.87
N ALA A 190 16.54 10.93 16.07
CA ALA A 190 15.95 9.60 16.04
C ALA A 190 16.01 9.04 14.62
N LEU A 191 16.48 7.80 14.51
CA LEU A 191 16.45 7.01 13.28
C LEU A 191 15.34 5.97 13.40
N VAL A 192 14.36 6.05 12.50
CA VAL A 192 13.31 5.03 12.36
C VAL A 192 13.61 4.23 11.09
N VAL A 193 13.72 2.91 11.22
CA VAL A 193 13.99 1.99 10.11
C VAL A 193 12.79 1.06 9.99
N THR A 194 12.20 0.98 8.80
CA THR A 194 11.01 0.15 8.55
C THR A 194 11.16 -0.64 7.27
N SER A 195 10.99 -1.95 7.33
CA SER A 195 11.01 -2.87 6.18
C SER A 195 10.23 -4.14 6.52
N GLU A 196 10.26 -5.13 5.64
CA GLU A 196 9.67 -6.45 5.85
C GLU A 196 10.61 -7.49 5.26
N SER A 197 10.91 -8.55 6.01
CA SER A 197 11.67 -9.69 5.48
C SER A 197 10.70 -10.68 4.86
N LEU A 198 10.78 -10.81 3.54
CA LEU A 198 9.93 -11.72 2.78
C LEU A 198 10.56 -13.11 2.65
N SER A 199 11.88 -13.21 2.76
CA SER A 199 12.61 -14.47 2.54
C SER A 199 12.10 -15.65 3.38
N PRO A 200 11.91 -15.54 4.70
CA PRO A 200 11.47 -16.69 5.50
C PRO A 200 9.96 -16.93 5.46
N ASN A 201 9.21 -16.08 4.75
CA ASN A 201 7.75 -16.03 4.81
C ASN A 201 7.09 -16.28 3.45
N TRP A 202 7.84 -16.80 2.48
CA TRP A 202 7.29 -17.20 1.20
C TRP A 202 6.41 -18.44 1.37
N TYR A 203 5.14 -18.37 0.97
CA TYR A 203 4.22 -19.49 1.16
C TYR A 203 4.22 -20.43 -0.05
N SER A 204 4.63 -21.68 0.17
CA SER A 204 4.74 -22.70 -0.87
C SER A 204 3.59 -23.72 -0.86
N GLY A 205 2.54 -23.49 -0.06
CA GLY A 205 1.36 -24.36 -0.01
C GLY A 205 0.27 -24.04 -1.03
N SER A 206 -0.93 -24.57 -0.80
CA SER A 206 -2.10 -24.46 -1.71
C SER A 206 -3.27 -23.64 -1.14
N ASP A 207 -3.21 -23.20 0.12
CA ASP A 207 -4.25 -22.34 0.72
C ASP A 207 -4.26 -20.96 0.03
N ARG A 208 -5.36 -20.68 -0.69
CA ARG A 208 -5.58 -19.44 -1.45
C ARG A 208 -5.47 -18.18 -0.60
N SER A 209 -5.89 -18.25 0.67
CA SER A 209 -5.87 -17.12 1.59
C SER A 209 -4.45 -16.74 2.02
N MET A 210 -3.50 -17.69 1.95
CA MET A 210 -2.10 -17.47 2.26
C MET A 210 -1.27 -17.16 1.03
N ILE A 211 -1.53 -17.85 -0.10
CA ILE A 211 -0.85 -17.60 -1.37
C ILE A 211 -1.00 -16.14 -1.83
N LEU A 212 -2.14 -15.50 -1.53
CA LEU A 212 -2.39 -14.11 -1.89
C LEU A 212 -1.28 -13.16 -1.39
N ALA A 213 -0.63 -13.48 -0.27
CA ALA A 213 0.50 -12.69 0.24
C ALA A 213 1.66 -12.62 -0.79
N ASN A 214 1.99 -13.73 -1.46
CA ASN A 214 3.05 -13.78 -2.48
C ASN A 214 2.73 -12.85 -3.68
N CYS A 215 1.45 -12.67 -3.99
CA CYS A 215 1.03 -11.77 -5.07
C CYS A 215 1.16 -10.29 -4.69
N LEU A 216 0.96 -9.94 -3.42
CA LEU A 216 0.83 -8.56 -2.96
C LEU A 216 2.16 -7.95 -2.49
N PHE A 217 2.90 -8.69 -1.67
CA PHE A 217 4.07 -8.17 -0.96
C PHE A 217 5.30 -8.11 -1.85
N ARG A 218 6.06 -7.03 -1.70
CA ARG A 218 7.28 -6.75 -2.47
C ARG A 218 8.37 -6.22 -1.56
N SER A 219 9.61 -6.48 -1.93
CA SER A 219 10.78 -6.05 -1.16
C SER A 219 10.91 -4.53 -1.22
N GLY A 220 11.14 -3.92 -0.06
CA GLY A 220 11.29 -2.49 0.09
C GLY A 220 11.61 -2.12 1.53
N GLY A 221 11.86 -0.85 1.78
CA GLY A 221 12.23 -0.37 3.10
C GLY A 221 12.37 1.14 3.11
N CYS A 222 12.39 1.73 4.30
CA CYS A 222 12.66 3.14 4.47
C CYS A 222 13.44 3.40 5.76
N ALA A 223 14.47 4.23 5.66
CA ALA A 223 15.13 4.84 6.80
C ALA A 223 14.64 6.30 6.93
N VAL A 224 14.28 6.73 8.14
CA VAL A 224 13.62 8.01 8.40
C VAL A 224 14.35 8.72 9.52
N LEU A 225 14.75 9.97 9.29
CA LEU A 225 15.49 10.78 10.24
C LEU A 225 14.61 11.87 10.85
N LEU A 226 14.42 11.79 12.16
CA LEU A 226 13.56 12.69 12.94
C LEU A 226 14.39 13.47 13.96
N THR A 227 13.90 14.66 14.33
CA THR A 227 14.50 15.45 15.42
C THR A 227 13.48 16.30 16.16
N ASN A 228 13.80 16.69 17.38
CA ASN A 228 13.14 17.79 18.10
C ASN A 228 14.06 19.02 18.28
N LYS A 229 15.22 19.06 17.62
CA LYS A 229 16.15 20.20 17.63
C LYS A 229 15.52 21.41 16.92
N ARG A 230 15.15 22.44 17.69
CA ARG A 230 14.56 23.68 17.12
C ARG A 230 15.48 24.37 16.11
N ALA A 231 16.79 24.33 16.34
CA ALA A 231 17.79 24.91 15.45
C ALA A 231 17.69 24.36 14.02
N LEU A 232 17.17 23.13 13.86
CA LEU A 232 17.05 22.46 12.56
C LEU A 232 15.65 22.59 11.94
N LYS A 233 14.73 23.35 12.56
CA LYS A 233 13.38 23.56 12.01
C LYS A 233 13.39 24.05 10.56
N HIS A 234 14.34 24.92 10.21
CA HIS A 234 14.48 25.46 8.86
C HIS A 234 14.98 24.43 7.83
N ARG A 235 15.61 23.33 8.28
CA ARG A 235 16.04 22.21 7.42
C ARG A 235 14.98 21.11 7.31
N ALA A 236 14.00 21.09 8.21
CA ALA A 236 13.00 20.04 8.26
C ALA A 236 12.08 20.08 7.04
N MET A 237 11.70 18.89 6.57
CA MET A 237 10.72 18.69 5.50
C MET A 237 9.30 18.83 6.03
N LEU A 238 9.00 18.11 7.12
CA LEU A 238 7.66 18.02 7.68
C LEU A 238 7.68 18.23 9.20
N LYS A 239 6.58 18.75 9.74
CA LYS A 239 6.30 18.84 11.18
C LYS A 239 5.10 17.97 11.53
N LEU A 240 5.24 17.11 12.54
CA LEU A 240 4.12 16.29 13.02
C LEU A 240 3.16 17.16 13.84
N LYS A 241 1.89 17.26 13.38
CA LYS A 241 0.86 18.04 14.08
C LYS A 241 0.07 17.21 15.07
N CYS A 242 -0.39 16.06 14.62
CA CYS A 242 -1.11 15.11 15.46
C CYS A 242 -0.94 13.69 14.92
N LEU A 243 -1.09 12.71 15.80
CA LEU A 243 -1.08 11.30 15.47
C LEU A 243 -2.14 10.60 16.31
N VAL A 244 -2.93 9.75 15.67
CA VAL A 244 -4.01 8.97 16.27
C VAL A 244 -3.81 7.50 15.93
N ARG A 245 -4.05 6.65 16.93
CA ARG A 245 -3.95 5.19 16.82
C ARG A 245 -5.24 4.59 17.33
N THR A 246 -5.84 3.70 16.54
CA THR A 246 -6.96 2.87 16.97
C THR A 246 -6.56 1.40 16.83
N HIS A 247 -7.06 0.57 17.74
CA HIS A 247 -6.73 -0.85 17.80
C HIS A 247 -7.99 -1.67 18.07
N HIS A 248 -8.29 -2.59 17.18
CA HIS A 248 -9.50 -3.40 17.20
C HIS A 248 -9.19 -4.86 17.59
N GLY A 249 -8.06 -5.12 18.23
CA GLY A 249 -7.58 -6.47 18.51
C GLY A 249 -8.43 -7.24 19.52
N ALA A 250 -9.29 -6.53 20.26
CA ALA A 250 -10.26 -7.14 21.17
C ALA A 250 -11.48 -7.75 20.45
N SER A 251 -11.63 -7.53 19.14
CA SER A 251 -12.68 -8.14 18.32
C SER A 251 -12.13 -9.34 17.57
N ASP A 252 -12.72 -10.52 17.76
CA ASP A 252 -12.32 -11.77 17.08
C ASP A 252 -12.26 -11.60 15.56
N GLU A 253 -13.31 -11.02 14.95
CA GLU A 253 -13.35 -10.72 13.51
C GLU A 253 -12.14 -9.87 13.06
N SER A 254 -11.69 -8.93 13.90
CA SER A 254 -10.55 -8.03 13.58
C SER A 254 -9.19 -8.66 13.89
N TYR A 255 -9.15 -9.52 14.90
CA TYR A 255 -7.97 -10.30 15.28
C TYR A 255 -7.64 -11.35 14.22
N ASP A 256 -8.64 -12.14 13.78
CA ASP A 256 -8.46 -13.29 12.89
C ASP A 256 -8.37 -12.92 11.39
N CYS A 257 -8.73 -11.69 11.00
CA CYS A 257 -8.76 -11.32 9.58
C CYS A 257 -7.39 -11.26 8.89
N CYS A 258 -6.30 -11.23 9.67
CA CYS A 258 -4.94 -11.02 9.18
C CYS A 258 -3.95 -11.61 10.20
N VAL A 259 -3.58 -12.88 10.03
CA VAL A 259 -2.84 -13.65 11.04
C VAL A 259 -1.82 -14.57 10.39
N GLN A 260 -0.64 -14.71 11.00
CA GLN A 260 0.33 -15.73 10.63
C GLN A 260 -0.09 -17.06 11.26
N ARG A 261 -0.18 -18.12 10.46
CA ARG A 261 -0.54 -19.46 10.93
C ARG A 261 0.05 -20.53 10.02
N GLU A 262 0.09 -21.75 10.51
CA GLU A 262 0.46 -22.90 9.70
C GLU A 262 -0.77 -23.42 8.94
N ASP A 263 -0.54 -23.99 7.76
CA ASP A 263 -1.55 -24.79 7.06
C ASP A 263 -1.62 -26.22 7.63
N ASP A 264 -2.53 -27.05 7.09
CA ASP A 264 -2.72 -28.43 7.55
C ASP A 264 -1.48 -29.34 7.38
N GLN A 265 -0.47 -28.87 6.63
CA GLN A 265 0.79 -29.58 6.40
C GLN A 265 1.96 -28.98 7.22
N GLY A 266 1.68 -28.04 8.13
CA GLY A 266 2.69 -27.39 8.97
C GLY A 266 3.48 -26.29 8.25
N ARG A 267 3.06 -25.85 7.05
CA ARG A 267 3.74 -24.76 6.33
C ARG A 267 3.26 -23.43 6.86
N SER A 268 4.17 -22.62 7.39
CA SER A 268 3.86 -21.26 7.83
C SER A 268 3.43 -20.39 6.64
N GLY A 269 2.32 -19.68 6.79
CA GLY A 269 1.82 -18.72 5.83
C GLY A 269 1.10 -17.56 6.51
N PHE A 270 0.75 -16.55 5.71
CA PHE A 270 0.07 -15.36 6.21
C PHE A 270 -1.37 -15.32 5.72
N HIS A 271 -2.31 -15.65 6.59
CA HIS A 271 -3.73 -15.72 6.26
C HIS A 271 -4.34 -14.33 6.07
N LEU A 272 -4.90 -14.10 4.88
CA LEU A 272 -5.72 -12.92 4.58
C LEU A 272 -7.20 -13.32 4.49
N GLY A 273 -7.96 -12.96 5.52
CA GLY A 273 -9.38 -13.29 5.63
C GLY A 273 -10.26 -12.45 4.70
N LYS A 274 -11.37 -13.02 4.22
CA LYS A 274 -12.36 -12.32 3.38
C LYS A 274 -13.04 -11.14 4.09
N SER A 275 -13.04 -11.14 5.43
CA SER A 275 -13.57 -10.04 6.26
C SER A 275 -12.66 -8.81 6.29
N LEU A 276 -11.40 -8.91 5.82
CA LEU A 276 -10.40 -7.87 5.90
C LEU A 276 -10.87 -6.50 5.39
N PRO A 277 -11.54 -6.35 4.22
CA PRO A 277 -11.99 -5.05 3.75
C PRO A 277 -13.03 -4.41 4.69
N LYS A 278 -13.97 -5.20 5.20
CA LYS A 278 -15.00 -4.76 6.15
C LYS A 278 -14.39 -4.29 7.46
N VAL A 279 -13.46 -5.07 8.02
CA VAL A 279 -12.72 -4.72 9.23
C VAL A 279 -11.92 -3.44 9.02
N ALA A 280 -11.26 -3.31 7.86
CA ALA A 280 -10.50 -2.12 7.49
C ALA A 280 -11.36 -0.86 7.46
N THR A 281 -12.53 -0.91 6.82
CA THR A 281 -13.47 0.21 6.80
C THR A 281 -13.96 0.57 8.20
N ARG A 282 -14.26 -0.42 9.06
CA ARG A 282 -14.68 -0.15 10.45
C ARG A 282 -13.59 0.58 11.22
N ALA A 283 -12.36 0.06 11.19
CA ALA A 283 -11.22 0.66 11.89
C ALA A 283 -10.86 2.06 11.35
N LEU A 284 -11.02 2.26 10.03
CA LEU A 284 -10.89 3.57 9.39
C LEU A 284 -11.90 4.56 9.96
N VAL A 285 -13.18 4.21 9.99
CA VAL A 285 -14.25 5.10 10.49
C VAL A 285 -13.97 5.53 11.94
N ASP A 286 -13.57 4.59 12.79
CA ASP A 286 -13.27 4.90 14.19
C ASP A 286 -12.00 5.76 14.34
N ASN A 287 -10.98 5.51 13.52
CA ASN A 287 -9.80 6.39 13.45
C ASN A 287 -10.14 7.81 12.98
N LEU A 288 -11.01 7.92 11.96
CA LEU A 288 -11.46 9.21 11.42
C LEU A 288 -12.25 10.02 12.45
N ARG A 289 -13.09 9.36 13.27
CA ARG A 289 -13.81 10.02 14.38
C ARG A 289 -12.87 10.67 15.38
N GLU A 290 -11.72 10.05 15.64
CA GLU A 290 -10.72 10.52 16.60
C GLU A 290 -9.80 11.62 16.04
N ILE A 291 -9.47 11.57 14.74
CA ILE A 291 -8.57 12.56 14.13
C ILE A 291 -9.30 13.78 13.57
N ALA A 292 -10.54 13.64 13.07
CA ALA A 292 -11.29 14.74 12.45
C ALA A 292 -11.38 16.00 13.33
N PRO A 293 -11.73 15.92 14.63
CA PRO A 293 -11.80 17.11 15.49
C PRO A 293 -10.45 17.80 15.71
N LYS A 294 -9.34 17.09 15.49
CA LYS A 294 -7.97 17.58 15.70
C LYS A 294 -7.40 18.29 14.46
N ILE A 295 -7.92 17.98 13.27
CA ILE A 295 -7.36 18.44 11.99
C ILE A 295 -8.29 19.38 11.22
N LEU A 296 -9.61 19.26 11.41
CA LEU A 296 -10.57 20.02 10.62
C LEU A 296 -10.86 21.40 11.22
N PRO A 297 -11.14 22.41 10.37
CA PRO A 297 -11.60 23.71 10.84
C PRO A 297 -12.92 23.59 11.61
N VAL A 298 -13.08 24.41 12.66
CA VAL A 298 -14.30 24.46 13.47
C VAL A 298 -15.56 24.71 12.61
N ARG A 299 -15.43 25.49 11.53
CA ARG A 299 -16.52 25.75 10.57
C ARG A 299 -17.08 24.47 9.95
N GLU A 300 -16.21 23.55 9.58
CA GLU A 300 -16.62 22.28 8.96
C GLU A 300 -17.26 21.34 10.00
N LEU A 301 -16.71 21.28 11.21
CA LEU A 301 -17.29 20.51 12.31
C LEU A 301 -18.70 21.01 12.66
N LEU A 302 -18.90 22.33 12.72
CA LEU A 302 -20.20 22.96 12.95
C LEU A 302 -21.17 22.67 11.79
N ARG A 303 -20.73 22.81 10.53
CA ARG A 303 -21.55 22.48 9.35
C ARG A 303 -22.04 21.04 9.42
N PHE A 304 -21.14 20.10 9.66
CA PHE A 304 -21.47 18.68 9.77
C PHE A 304 -22.45 18.41 10.91
N MET A 305 -22.24 19.02 12.08
CA MET A 305 -23.10 18.89 13.24
C MET A 305 -24.53 19.40 12.94
N VAL A 306 -24.66 20.61 12.38
CA VAL A 306 -25.95 21.22 12.02
C VAL A 306 -26.71 20.36 11.00
N VAL A 307 -26.05 19.93 9.91
CA VAL A 307 -26.68 19.08 8.88
C VAL A 307 -27.14 17.74 9.48
N SER A 308 -26.33 17.15 10.36
CA SER A 308 -26.67 15.90 11.05
C SER A 308 -27.88 16.06 11.98
N PHE A 309 -27.99 17.19 12.70
CA PHE A 309 -29.14 17.49 13.56
C PHE A 309 -30.42 17.75 12.75
N ILE A 310 -30.35 18.56 11.69
CA ILE A 310 -31.47 18.83 10.79
C ILE A 310 -32.01 17.51 10.25
N ARG A 311 -31.15 16.64 9.73
CA ARG A 311 -31.57 15.33 9.23
C ARG A 311 -32.23 14.47 10.31
N LYS A 312 -31.63 14.40 11.51
CA LYS A 312 -32.18 13.60 12.63
C LYS A 312 -33.55 14.10 13.08
N TYR A 313 -33.75 15.42 13.06
CA TYR A 313 -35.03 16.06 13.40
C TYR A 313 -36.09 15.77 12.32
N TRP A 314 -35.76 15.96 11.04
CA TRP A 314 -36.68 15.75 9.92
C TRP A 314 -37.04 14.26 9.76
N SER A 315 -36.09 13.35 10.01
CA SER A 315 -36.35 11.90 10.03
C SER A 315 -37.24 11.45 11.20
N ARG A 316 -37.39 12.27 12.25
CA ARG A 316 -38.22 11.97 13.43
C ARG A 316 -39.59 12.64 13.40
N HIS A 317 -39.77 13.70 12.62
CA HIS A 317 -40.99 14.52 12.59
C HIS A 317 -41.66 14.61 11.22
N GLY A 318 -41.08 14.03 10.16
CA GLY A 318 -41.67 14.03 8.81
C GLY A 318 -42.09 12.63 8.33
N SER A 319 -43.33 12.51 7.83
CA SER A 319 -43.76 11.40 6.97
C SER A 319 -43.13 11.56 5.57
N ALA A 320 -41.82 11.32 5.48
CA ALA A 320 -41.09 11.44 4.22
C ALA A 320 -40.89 10.05 3.59
N LYS A 321 -41.83 9.67 2.72
CA LYS A 321 -41.57 8.74 1.63
C LYS A 321 -40.38 9.26 0.79
N GLY A 322 -39.31 8.46 0.70
CA GLY A 322 -38.55 8.31 -0.56
C GLY A 322 -37.64 9.44 -1.07
N GLY A 323 -37.03 10.27 -0.22
CA GLY A 323 -36.01 11.24 -0.67
C GLY A 323 -34.58 10.81 -0.30
N THR A 324 -33.81 10.31 -1.28
CA THR A 324 -32.37 10.00 -1.23
C THR A 324 -31.51 11.26 -1.02
N SER A 325 -31.63 11.92 0.14
CA SER A 325 -30.64 12.93 0.52
C SER A 325 -29.33 12.22 0.95
N PRO A 326 -28.17 12.59 0.37
CA PRO A 326 -26.91 11.93 0.67
C PRO A 326 -26.62 11.96 2.18
N LYS A 327 -26.00 10.90 2.70
CA LYS A 327 -25.54 10.87 4.09
C LYS A 327 -24.66 12.09 4.34
N PRO A 328 -24.79 12.80 5.49
CA PRO A 328 -23.85 13.86 5.80
C PRO A 328 -22.45 13.25 5.85
N VAL A 329 -21.57 13.71 4.97
CA VAL A 329 -20.16 13.32 4.92
C VAL A 329 -19.33 14.52 5.37
N ILE A 330 -18.35 14.25 6.22
CA ILE A 330 -17.36 15.23 6.66
C ILE A 330 -16.39 15.48 5.50
N ASN A 331 -16.20 16.73 5.11
CA ASN A 331 -15.26 17.06 4.04
C ASN A 331 -13.85 17.24 4.61
N PHE A 332 -13.04 16.18 4.52
CA PHE A 332 -11.66 16.19 4.99
C PHE A 332 -10.74 17.16 4.22
N LYS A 333 -11.07 17.48 2.97
CA LYS A 333 -10.29 18.40 2.12
C LYS A 333 -10.29 19.84 2.63
N THR A 334 -11.15 20.17 3.59
CA THR A 334 -11.14 21.49 4.24
C THR A 334 -9.98 21.70 5.21
N GLY A 335 -9.33 20.61 5.65
CA GLY A 335 -8.21 20.66 6.60
C GLY A 335 -6.99 19.84 6.17
N VAL A 336 -7.05 19.19 5.00
CA VAL A 336 -6.03 18.30 4.45
C VAL A 336 -5.88 18.61 2.96
N ASP A 337 -4.63 18.82 2.52
CA ASP A 337 -4.30 19.14 1.13
C ASP A 337 -3.88 17.88 0.36
N HIS A 338 -3.21 16.93 1.04
CA HIS A 338 -2.71 15.70 0.41
C HIS A 338 -3.02 14.45 1.23
N PHE A 339 -3.36 13.36 0.55
CA PHE A 339 -3.70 12.07 1.17
C PHE A 339 -2.61 11.02 0.89
N CYS A 340 -1.84 10.68 1.91
CA CYS A 340 -0.77 9.67 1.86
C CYS A 340 -1.28 8.34 2.42
N ILE A 341 -1.80 7.49 1.54
CA ILE A 341 -2.51 6.25 1.89
C ILE A 341 -1.60 5.03 1.71
N HIS A 342 -1.59 4.13 2.69
CA HIS A 342 -0.84 2.87 2.60
C HIS A 342 -1.28 2.00 1.40
N THR A 343 -0.31 1.44 0.68
CA THR A 343 -0.52 0.58 -0.50
C THR A 343 -0.80 -0.88 -0.17
N GLY A 344 -1.78 -1.13 0.70
CA GLY A 344 -2.13 -2.50 1.12
C GLY A 344 -2.61 -3.38 -0.04
N GLY A 345 -3.30 -2.76 -1.00
CA GLY A 345 -3.83 -3.38 -2.20
C GLY A 345 -4.90 -2.48 -2.81
N LYS A 346 -5.27 -2.75 -4.08
CA LYS A 346 -6.24 -1.93 -4.82
C LYS A 346 -7.56 -1.74 -4.08
N ALA A 347 -8.13 -2.81 -3.54
CA ALA A 347 -9.42 -2.76 -2.83
C ALA A 347 -9.38 -1.87 -1.57
N VAL A 348 -8.25 -1.84 -0.86
CA VAL A 348 -8.09 -0.99 0.34
C VAL A 348 -8.01 0.49 -0.06
N ILE A 349 -7.23 0.80 -1.10
CA ILE A 349 -7.11 2.17 -1.64
C ILE A 349 -8.48 2.67 -2.12
N ASP A 350 -9.19 1.84 -2.87
CA ASP A 350 -10.53 2.15 -3.40
C ASP A 350 -11.54 2.36 -2.26
N GLY A 351 -11.53 1.49 -1.25
CA GLY A 351 -12.40 1.60 -0.07
C GLY A 351 -12.18 2.88 0.73
N ILE A 352 -10.92 3.33 0.88
CA ILE A 352 -10.59 4.62 1.51
C ILE A 352 -11.07 5.77 0.64
N GLY A 353 -10.88 5.68 -0.68
CA GLY A 353 -11.35 6.67 -1.63
C GLY A 353 -12.84 6.92 -1.53
N VAL A 354 -13.64 5.85 -1.47
CA VAL A 354 -15.09 5.94 -1.25
C VAL A 354 -15.43 6.50 0.13
N SER A 355 -14.70 6.09 1.18
CA SER A 355 -14.98 6.51 2.55
C SER A 355 -14.71 7.99 2.82
N LEU A 356 -13.73 8.57 2.12
CA LEU A 356 -13.27 9.95 2.28
C LEU A 356 -13.68 10.88 1.13
N ASP A 357 -14.44 10.38 0.14
CA ASP A 357 -14.84 11.10 -1.06
C ASP A 357 -13.64 11.72 -1.82
N LEU A 358 -12.63 10.86 -2.05
CA LEU A 358 -11.37 11.23 -2.70
C LEU A 358 -11.48 11.10 -4.21
N THR A 359 -10.83 12.02 -4.91
CA THR A 359 -10.75 12.04 -6.38
C THR A 359 -9.64 11.14 -6.89
N THR A 360 -9.60 10.93 -8.21
CA THR A 360 -8.48 10.25 -8.86
C THR A 360 -7.14 10.90 -8.56
N TYR A 361 -7.07 12.24 -8.50
CA TYR A 361 -5.85 12.98 -8.19
C TYR A 361 -5.32 12.66 -6.77
N ASP A 362 -6.24 12.54 -5.80
CA ASP A 362 -5.92 12.24 -4.40
C ASP A 362 -5.43 10.80 -4.22
N LEU A 363 -5.99 9.86 -5.00
CA LEU A 363 -5.64 8.44 -4.93
C LEU A 363 -4.44 8.06 -5.81
N GLU A 364 -4.08 8.90 -6.78
CA GLU A 364 -3.00 8.63 -7.74
C GLU A 364 -1.67 8.26 -7.05
N PRO A 365 -1.19 8.98 -6.02
CA PRO A 365 0.08 8.62 -5.36
C PRO A 365 0.08 7.19 -4.80
N ALA A 366 -1.02 6.77 -4.17
CA ALA A 366 -1.15 5.41 -3.63
C ALA A 366 -1.26 4.35 -4.75
N ARG A 367 -2.05 4.62 -5.80
CA ARG A 367 -2.18 3.70 -6.94
C ARG A 367 -0.87 3.53 -7.70
N MET A 368 -0.18 4.62 -8.00
CA MET A 368 1.09 4.57 -8.73
C MET A 368 2.16 3.87 -7.90
N THR A 369 2.21 4.12 -6.60
CA THR A 369 3.12 3.41 -5.70
C THR A 369 2.85 1.91 -5.67
N LEU A 370 1.57 1.50 -5.56
CA LEU A 370 1.19 0.09 -5.64
C LEU A 370 1.60 -0.53 -6.98
N HIS A 371 1.41 0.20 -8.09
CA HIS A 371 1.80 -0.26 -9.41
C HIS A 371 3.33 -0.42 -9.57
N ARG A 372 4.11 0.57 -9.12
CA ARG A 372 5.57 0.63 -9.32
C ARG A 372 6.34 -0.25 -8.35
N PHE A 373 5.93 -0.31 -7.09
CA PHE A 373 6.70 -0.93 -6.00
C PHE A 373 5.94 -2.05 -5.29
N GLY A 374 4.62 -2.19 -5.50
CA GLY A 374 3.79 -3.15 -4.79
C GLY A 374 3.50 -2.75 -3.35
N ASN A 375 3.15 -3.74 -2.52
CA ASN A 375 2.99 -3.54 -1.09
C ASN A 375 4.32 -3.82 -0.37
N THR A 376 5.05 -2.78 0.00
CA THR A 376 6.32 -2.86 0.74
C THR A 376 6.10 -2.80 2.26
N SER A 377 4.98 -3.37 2.72
CA SER A 377 4.52 -3.40 4.11
C SER A 377 4.46 -1.99 4.72
N ALA A 378 4.97 -1.80 5.94
CA ALA A 378 4.94 -0.53 6.64
C ALA A 378 5.69 0.59 5.90
N SER A 379 6.65 0.25 5.04
CA SER A 379 7.45 1.25 4.33
C SER A 379 6.69 1.95 3.18
N SER A 380 5.59 1.37 2.69
CA SER A 380 4.81 1.89 1.55
C SER A 380 4.46 3.38 1.63
N LEU A 381 4.15 3.88 2.83
CA LEU A 381 3.79 5.28 3.04
C LEU A 381 4.88 6.25 2.56
N TRP A 382 6.14 5.88 2.73
CA TRP A 382 7.27 6.72 2.36
C TRP A 382 7.48 6.75 0.85
N TYR A 383 7.15 5.67 0.13
CA TYR A 383 7.13 5.68 -1.32
C TYR A 383 5.99 6.54 -1.86
N VAL A 384 4.83 6.52 -1.21
CA VAL A 384 3.69 7.39 -1.57
C VAL A 384 4.04 8.86 -1.35
N LEU A 385 4.69 9.20 -0.23
CA LEU A 385 5.23 10.54 0.01
C LEU A 385 6.27 10.93 -1.06
N GLY A 386 7.19 10.01 -1.39
CA GLY A 386 8.20 10.21 -2.42
C GLY A 386 7.63 10.45 -3.81
N TYR A 387 6.47 9.85 -4.15
CA TYR A 387 5.77 10.13 -5.40
C TYR A 387 5.27 11.58 -5.43
N MET A 388 4.66 12.04 -4.34
CA MET A 388 4.16 13.42 -4.25
C MET A 388 5.29 14.44 -4.32
N GLU A 389 6.41 14.15 -3.66
CA GLU A 389 7.65 14.95 -3.73
C GLU A 389 8.20 14.99 -5.16
N ALA A 390 8.32 13.84 -5.83
CA ALA A 390 8.85 13.76 -7.18
C ALA A 390 7.92 14.46 -8.20
N LYS A 391 6.60 14.47 -7.97
CA LYS A 391 5.63 15.30 -8.71
C LYS A 391 5.56 16.76 -8.27
N ARG A 392 6.41 17.19 -7.34
CA ARG A 392 6.48 18.56 -6.82
C ARG A 392 5.14 19.08 -6.26
N ARG A 393 4.32 18.16 -5.71
CA ARG A 393 2.97 18.46 -5.19
C ARG A 393 2.99 19.12 -3.82
N LEU A 394 4.05 18.91 -3.03
CA LEU A 394 4.12 19.31 -1.62
C LEU A 394 4.71 20.71 -1.48
N LYS A 395 3.86 21.69 -1.11
CA LYS A 395 4.23 23.09 -0.92
C LYS A 395 4.26 23.48 0.54
N THR A 396 5.06 24.49 0.86
CA THR A 396 5.16 25.01 2.22
C THR A 396 3.79 25.40 2.77
N GLY A 397 3.44 24.89 3.95
CA GLY A 397 2.15 25.11 4.62
C GLY A 397 1.10 24.03 4.35
N ASP A 398 1.30 23.19 3.33
CA ASP A 398 0.39 22.09 2.99
C ASP A 398 0.30 21.07 4.13
N ARG A 399 -0.85 20.40 4.21
CA ARG A 399 -1.15 19.39 5.22
C ARG A 399 -1.32 18.03 4.58
N VAL A 400 -0.47 17.09 4.98
CA VAL A 400 -0.48 15.71 4.49
C VAL A 400 -1.10 14.80 5.54
N LEU A 401 -2.27 14.22 5.24
CA LEU A 401 -2.87 13.17 6.05
C LEU A 401 -2.29 11.82 5.63
N MET A 402 -1.51 11.21 6.52
CA MET A 402 -0.87 9.92 6.30
C MET A 402 -1.59 8.82 7.08
N MET A 403 -1.92 7.69 6.45
CA MET A 403 -2.77 6.65 7.04
C MET A 403 -2.30 5.23 6.72
N SER A 404 -2.20 4.37 7.74
CA SER A 404 -1.78 2.97 7.61
C SER A 404 -2.67 2.01 8.38
N PHE A 405 -2.65 0.75 7.95
CA PHE A 405 -3.43 -0.35 8.49
C PHE A 405 -2.53 -1.56 8.74
N GLY A 406 -2.88 -2.44 9.67
CA GLY A 406 -2.08 -3.64 9.96
C GLY A 406 -2.81 -4.63 10.87
N ALA A 407 -2.22 -5.80 11.09
CA ALA A 407 -2.82 -6.92 11.82
C ALA A 407 -3.23 -6.62 13.29
N GLY A 408 -4.17 -7.41 13.81
CA GLY A 408 -4.83 -7.20 15.12
C GLY A 408 -5.88 -6.07 15.08
N PHE A 409 -6.61 -5.97 13.97
CA PHE A 409 -6.61 -4.79 13.10
C PHE A 409 -6.34 -3.42 13.75
N LYS A 410 -5.28 -2.74 13.30
CA LYS A 410 -4.86 -1.40 13.75
C LYS A 410 -5.03 -0.40 12.62
N CYS A 411 -5.55 0.79 12.93
CA CYS A 411 -5.56 1.92 12.01
C CYS A 411 -4.84 3.10 12.65
N ASN A 412 -3.77 3.57 12.00
CA ASN A 412 -2.98 4.69 12.46
C ASN A 412 -3.05 5.81 11.43
N SER A 413 -3.16 7.04 11.92
CA SER A 413 -3.16 8.23 11.07
C SER A 413 -2.35 9.35 11.72
N CYS A 414 -1.75 10.19 10.90
CA CYS A 414 -1.13 11.42 11.36
C CYS A 414 -1.28 12.54 10.35
N LEU A 415 -1.22 13.77 10.86
CA LEU A 415 -1.18 14.98 10.04
C LEU A 415 0.23 15.56 10.09
N TRP A 416 0.84 15.70 8.93
CA TRP A 416 2.09 16.42 8.73
C TRP A 416 1.81 17.81 8.16
N GLU A 417 2.55 18.81 8.61
CA GLU A 417 2.63 20.14 7.98
C GLU A 417 3.94 20.24 7.20
N VAL A 418 3.88 20.60 5.93
CA VAL A 418 5.04 20.79 5.06
C VAL A 418 5.73 22.10 5.44
N LEU A 419 7.01 22.05 5.76
CA LEU A 419 7.77 23.21 6.26
C LEU A 419 8.61 23.92 5.19
N ARG A 420 8.81 23.28 4.04
CA ARG A 420 9.51 23.82 2.87
C ARG A 420 8.99 23.13 1.61
N ASP A 421 9.11 23.79 0.46
CA ASP A 421 8.75 23.19 -0.82
C ASP A 421 9.62 21.96 -1.08
N LEU A 422 8.98 20.83 -1.40
CA LEU A 422 9.66 19.58 -1.68
C LEU A 422 9.61 19.30 -3.19
N GLY A 423 10.78 19.04 -3.78
CA GLY A 423 10.98 18.73 -5.19
C GLY A 423 12.46 18.47 -5.51
N ASP A 424 12.73 17.62 -6.50
CA ASP A 424 14.07 17.26 -7.03
C ASP A 424 15.09 16.62 -6.06
N ALA A 425 14.72 16.32 -4.80
CA ALA A 425 15.58 15.53 -3.94
C ALA A 425 15.54 14.06 -4.42
N GLY A 426 16.64 13.60 -5.03
CA GLY A 426 16.76 12.24 -5.56
C GLY A 426 16.20 11.19 -4.59
N ASN A 427 15.17 10.46 -5.02
CA ASN A 427 14.45 9.47 -4.23
C ASN A 427 14.16 8.23 -5.08
N ALA A 428 13.41 7.26 -4.54
CA ALA A 428 13.13 6.00 -5.22
C ALA A 428 12.41 6.14 -6.58
N TRP A 429 11.81 7.30 -6.88
CA TRP A 429 11.08 7.60 -8.11
C TRP A 429 11.91 8.31 -9.18
N THR A 430 13.10 8.81 -8.86
CA THR A 430 13.86 9.75 -9.71
C THR A 430 14.08 9.25 -11.14
N ASP A 431 14.28 7.95 -11.34
CA ASP A 431 14.52 7.36 -12.65
C ASP A 431 13.26 7.07 -13.47
N CYS A 432 12.07 7.13 -12.85
CA CYS A 432 10.83 6.71 -13.52
C CYS A 432 9.66 7.69 -13.37
N ILE A 433 9.77 8.76 -12.59
CA ILE A 433 8.63 9.63 -12.28
C ILE A 433 7.93 10.22 -13.51
N ASP A 434 8.70 10.53 -14.56
CA ASP A 434 8.17 11.12 -15.80
C ASP A 434 7.31 10.14 -16.60
N SER A 435 7.50 8.84 -16.40
CA SER A 435 6.69 7.78 -17.03
C SER A 435 5.39 7.46 -16.28
N TYR A 436 5.15 8.13 -15.14
CA TYR A 436 3.95 7.92 -14.32
C TYR A 436 3.02 9.15 -14.33
N PRO A 437 1.69 8.96 -14.34
CA PRO A 437 0.99 7.69 -14.46
C PRO A 437 1.11 7.11 -15.88
N PRO A 438 1.21 5.77 -16.05
CA PRO A 438 1.22 5.15 -17.36
C PRO A 438 -0.16 5.25 -18.04
N ASN A 439 -0.20 5.18 -19.37
CA ASN A 439 -1.44 5.24 -20.16
C ASN A 439 -2.44 4.13 -19.82
N SER A 440 -1.94 2.97 -19.37
CA SER A 440 -2.75 1.83 -18.95
C SER A 440 -2.15 1.21 -17.70
N LEU A 441 -3.03 0.83 -16.76
CA LEU A 441 -2.71 0.03 -15.59
C LEU A 441 -3.05 -1.46 -15.79
N ALA A 442 -3.40 -1.85 -17.03
CA ALA A 442 -3.68 -3.25 -17.34
C ALA A 442 -2.40 -4.09 -17.24
N ASN A 443 -2.47 -5.19 -16.50
CA ASN A 443 -1.33 -6.08 -16.35
C ASN A 443 -1.12 -6.92 -17.63
N PRO A 444 0.10 -6.98 -18.21
CA PRO A 444 0.39 -7.74 -19.42
C PRO A 444 0.20 -9.26 -19.29
N PHE A 445 0.12 -9.83 -18.08
CA PHE A 445 -0.30 -11.23 -17.85
C PHE A 445 -1.61 -11.58 -18.57
N MET A 446 -2.49 -10.58 -18.77
CA MET A 446 -3.76 -10.72 -19.47
C MET A 446 -3.62 -11.23 -20.91
N ILE A 447 -2.47 -11.01 -21.55
CA ILE A 447 -2.28 -11.23 -23.00
C ILE A 447 -1.45 -12.49 -23.28
N CYS A 448 -0.45 -12.81 -22.45
CA CYS A 448 0.60 -13.76 -22.85
C CYS A 448 0.54 -15.17 -22.24
N GLU A 449 0.02 -15.38 -21.01
CA GLU A 449 0.20 -16.67 -20.32
C GLU A 449 -1.05 -17.53 -20.07
N PHE A 450 -2.28 -17.00 -20.17
CA PHE A 450 -3.47 -17.87 -20.20
C PHE A 450 -3.38 -18.90 -21.35
N LEU A 451 -2.73 -18.50 -22.45
CA LEU A 451 -2.48 -19.30 -23.65
C LEU A 451 -1.36 -20.35 -23.50
N ARG A 452 -0.42 -20.16 -22.56
CA ARG A 452 0.74 -21.06 -22.37
C ARG A 452 0.54 -22.08 -21.24
N CYS A 453 -0.14 -21.70 -20.16
CA CYS A 453 -0.39 -22.59 -19.02
C CYS A 453 -1.38 -23.72 -19.34
N CYS A 454 -2.26 -23.54 -20.33
CA CYS A 454 -3.03 -24.64 -20.90
C CYS A 454 -2.17 -25.35 -21.94
N GLY A 455 -1.42 -26.39 -21.53
CA GLY A 455 -0.49 -27.16 -22.38
C GLY A 455 -1.10 -27.95 -23.56
N HIS A 456 -2.11 -27.40 -24.24
CA HIS A 456 -2.82 -27.98 -25.40
C HIS A 456 -3.01 -26.97 -26.55
N VAL A 457 -2.26 -25.87 -26.58
CA VAL A 457 -2.38 -24.89 -27.68
C VAL A 457 -1.34 -25.18 -28.76
N HIS A 458 -1.78 -25.82 -29.86
CA HIS A 458 -0.93 -26.18 -31.01
C HIS A 458 -0.59 -25.00 -31.94
N SER A 459 -1.26 -23.85 -31.84
CA SER A 459 -0.87 -22.62 -32.57
C SER A 459 -1.57 -21.37 -32.02
N ILE A 460 -0.88 -20.23 -32.00
CA ILE A 460 -1.47 -18.90 -31.77
C ILE A 460 -1.57 -18.20 -33.12
N VAL A 461 -2.78 -17.86 -33.57
CA VAL A 461 -2.98 -16.98 -34.73
C VAL A 461 -3.60 -15.69 -34.20
N GLY A 462 -2.87 -14.57 -34.33
CA GLY A 462 -3.43 -13.24 -34.06
C GLY A 462 -4.34 -12.85 -35.22
N PHE A 463 -5.60 -12.54 -34.93
CA PHE A 463 -6.57 -12.22 -35.98
C PHE A 463 -6.94 -10.73 -36.01
N ASP A 464 -6.83 -10.16 -37.20
CA ASP A 464 -7.49 -8.92 -37.59
C ASP A 464 -9.00 -9.21 -37.84
N GLN A 465 -9.88 -8.27 -37.50
CA GLN A 465 -11.31 -8.46 -37.21
C GLN A 465 -12.14 -9.07 -38.36
N THR A 466 -11.68 -9.02 -39.60
CA THR A 466 -12.43 -9.50 -40.79
C THR A 466 -11.89 -10.79 -41.40
N GLN A 467 -10.61 -11.11 -41.23
CA GLN A 467 -10.04 -12.37 -41.75
C GLN A 467 -10.23 -13.54 -40.77
N GLY A 468 -10.34 -13.28 -39.46
CA GLY A 468 -10.47 -14.33 -38.45
C GLY A 468 -11.76 -15.13 -38.48
N PHE A 469 -12.88 -14.53 -38.89
CA PHE A 469 -14.18 -15.21 -38.93
C PHE A 469 -14.27 -16.28 -40.03
N LYS A 470 -13.59 -16.06 -41.18
CA LYS A 470 -13.55 -17.06 -42.28
C LYS A 470 -12.71 -18.28 -41.92
N SER A 471 -11.52 -18.09 -41.33
CA SER A 471 -10.64 -19.22 -40.97
C SER A 471 -11.17 -20.06 -39.80
N LEU A 472 -11.91 -19.47 -38.85
CA LEU A 472 -12.55 -20.22 -37.78
C LEU A 472 -13.72 -21.09 -38.31
N ALA A 473 -14.49 -20.58 -39.27
CA ALA A 473 -15.57 -21.32 -39.92
C ALA A 473 -15.05 -22.48 -40.80
N GLU A 474 -13.92 -22.29 -41.50
CA GLU A 474 -13.23 -23.34 -42.27
C GLU A 474 -12.67 -24.46 -41.38
N LEU A 475 -12.16 -24.13 -40.19
CA LEU A 475 -11.66 -25.12 -39.21
C LEU A 475 -12.79 -25.96 -38.59
N ILE A 476 -13.98 -25.38 -38.37
CA ILE A 476 -15.14 -26.11 -37.83
C ILE A 476 -15.78 -27.00 -38.90
N THR A 477 -15.72 -26.62 -40.19
CA THR A 477 -16.25 -27.42 -41.31
C THR A 477 -15.32 -28.54 -41.78
N ALA A 478 -14.03 -28.51 -41.42
CA ALA A 478 -13.03 -29.50 -41.83
C ALA A 478 -13.03 -30.82 -41.00
N GLY A 479 -13.89 -30.96 -40.00
CA GLY A 479 -14.22 -32.24 -39.39
C GLY A 479 -13.50 -32.57 -38.08
N GLN A 480 -14.28 -32.63 -36.99
CA GLN A 480 -14.24 -33.64 -35.94
C GLN A 480 -15.38 -33.35 -34.95
N ASP A 481 -16.37 -34.25 -34.88
CA ASP A 481 -17.59 -34.14 -34.05
C ASP A 481 -17.35 -34.21 -32.51
N SER A 482 -16.14 -33.93 -32.04
CA SER A 482 -15.71 -34.15 -30.65
C SER A 482 -14.85 -33.02 -30.08
N ILE A 483 -14.91 -31.82 -30.66
CA ILE A 483 -14.11 -30.67 -30.21
C ILE A 483 -14.91 -29.84 -29.19
N VAL A 484 -14.40 -29.74 -27.96
CA VAL A 484 -14.91 -28.81 -26.94
C VAL A 484 -14.14 -27.51 -27.05
N VAL A 485 -14.83 -26.40 -27.35
CA VAL A 485 -14.23 -25.06 -27.42
C VAL A 485 -14.54 -24.31 -26.12
N GLU A 486 -13.52 -24.04 -25.29
CA GLU A 486 -13.64 -23.02 -24.24
C GLU A 486 -13.33 -21.65 -24.85
N VAL A 487 -14.31 -20.76 -24.83
CA VAL A 487 -14.18 -19.39 -25.37
C VAL A 487 -13.99 -18.41 -24.22
N LEU A 488 -12.91 -17.64 -24.26
CA LEU A 488 -12.73 -16.47 -23.40
C LEU A 488 -13.27 -15.23 -24.12
N LEU A 489 -14.38 -14.65 -23.64
CA LEU A 489 -14.93 -13.41 -24.19
C LEU A 489 -14.47 -12.20 -23.37
N TRP A 490 -13.85 -11.23 -24.05
CA TRP A 490 -13.43 -9.95 -23.48
C TRP A 490 -14.46 -8.86 -23.83
N ARG A 491 -15.03 -8.21 -22.81
CA ARG A 491 -15.92 -7.05 -22.99
C ARG A 491 -15.42 -5.89 -22.13
N LYS A 492 -15.11 -4.76 -22.76
CA LYS A 492 -14.84 -3.49 -22.07
C LYS A 492 -16.18 -2.77 -21.83
N PRO A 493 -16.68 -2.61 -20.59
CA PRO A 493 -17.90 -1.84 -20.39
C PRO A 493 -17.59 -0.34 -20.47
N SER A 494 -18.47 0.41 -21.12
CA SER A 494 -18.36 1.86 -21.31
C SER A 494 -18.65 2.67 -20.04
N THR A 495 -19.14 2.05 -18.97
CA THR A 495 -19.39 2.70 -17.67
C THR A 495 -19.26 1.72 -16.50
N HIS A 496 -18.89 2.25 -15.33
CA HIS A 496 -18.64 1.64 -14.01
C HIS A 496 -19.44 0.38 -13.61
N GLN A 497 -19.19 -0.79 -14.22
CA GLN A 497 -19.59 -2.10 -13.69
C GLN A 497 -18.50 -3.15 -13.91
N GLU A 498 -18.50 -4.16 -13.03
CA GLU A 498 -17.47 -5.20 -12.87
C GLU A 498 -17.05 -5.90 -14.17
N PHE A 499 -15.78 -6.30 -14.20
CA PHE A 499 -15.21 -7.16 -15.23
C PHE A 499 -15.81 -8.57 -15.11
N ASN A 500 -16.56 -9.02 -16.12
CA ASN A 500 -17.07 -10.39 -16.16
C ASN A 500 -16.18 -11.26 -17.04
N LEU A 501 -15.42 -12.18 -16.40
CA LEU A 501 -14.86 -13.34 -17.09
C LEU A 501 -15.99 -14.36 -17.26
N ILE A 502 -16.49 -14.52 -18.48
CA ILE A 502 -17.47 -15.55 -18.81
C ILE A 502 -16.71 -16.80 -19.24
N PHE A 503 -16.81 -17.89 -18.46
CA PHE A 503 -16.40 -19.22 -18.88
C PHE A 503 -17.64 -19.94 -19.38
N GLY A 504 -17.73 -20.18 -20.70
CA GLY A 504 -18.82 -20.91 -21.32
C GLY A 504 -18.28 -22.13 -22.06
N ARG A 505 -18.93 -23.28 -21.87
CA ARG A 505 -18.77 -24.46 -22.74
C ARG A 505 -19.80 -24.30 -23.84
N VAL A 506 -19.36 -24.10 -25.08
CA VAL A 506 -20.28 -23.89 -26.22
C VAL A 506 -20.16 -25.10 -27.15
N GLU A 507 -21.28 -25.74 -27.47
CA GLU A 507 -21.27 -26.82 -28.45
C GLU A 507 -20.95 -26.26 -29.84
N PRO A 508 -20.12 -26.95 -30.66
CA PRO A 508 -19.67 -26.45 -31.96
C PRO A 508 -20.80 -25.97 -32.88
N SER A 509 -21.94 -26.67 -32.86
CA SER A 509 -23.14 -26.34 -33.64
C SER A 509 -23.75 -24.98 -33.26
N SER A 510 -23.82 -24.67 -31.97
CA SER A 510 -24.36 -23.40 -31.46
C SER A 510 -23.43 -22.21 -31.71
N LEU A 511 -22.11 -22.43 -31.63
CA LEU A 511 -21.11 -21.43 -31.98
C LEU A 511 -21.13 -21.14 -33.49
N LEU A 512 -21.22 -22.19 -34.31
CA LEU A 512 -21.31 -22.06 -35.77
C LEU A 512 -22.58 -21.31 -36.19
N GLN A 513 -23.73 -21.60 -35.58
CA GLN A 513 -24.98 -20.89 -35.87
C GLN A 513 -24.88 -19.41 -35.49
N THR A 514 -24.32 -19.09 -34.32
CA THR A 514 -24.11 -17.70 -33.85
C THR A 514 -23.12 -16.94 -34.75
N LEU A 515 -22.11 -17.62 -35.30
CA LEU A 515 -21.15 -17.04 -36.23
C LEU A 515 -21.74 -16.87 -37.63
N ILE A 516 -22.56 -17.82 -38.09
CA ILE A 516 -23.27 -17.77 -39.37
C ILE A 516 -24.30 -16.62 -39.36
N ASP A 517 -25.11 -16.52 -38.32
CA ASP A 517 -26.14 -15.48 -38.16
C ASP A 517 -25.54 -14.06 -38.11
N ASN A 518 -24.28 -13.92 -37.66
CA ASN A 518 -23.55 -12.64 -37.68
C ASN A 518 -22.71 -12.41 -38.96
N SER A 519 -22.57 -13.42 -39.83
CA SER A 519 -21.79 -13.35 -41.07
C SER A 519 -22.63 -13.15 -42.33
N TYR A 520 -23.95 -13.40 -42.25
CA TYR A 520 -24.84 -13.43 -43.42
C TYR A 520 -25.66 -12.15 -43.67
N ASP A 521 -25.53 -11.11 -42.86
CA ASP A 521 -26.06 -9.77 -43.20
C ASP A 521 -24.95 -8.92 -43.82
N SER A 522 -24.61 -9.26 -45.06
CA SER A 522 -23.79 -8.42 -45.95
C SER A 522 -24.63 -7.28 -46.52
N ASP A 523 -24.32 -6.05 -46.11
CA ASP A 523 -24.19 -4.83 -46.95
C ASP A 523 -24.39 -3.51 -46.17
N THR A 524 -24.50 -3.57 -44.84
CA THR A 524 -24.28 -2.39 -43.99
C THR A 524 -23.31 -2.73 -42.85
N PRO A 525 -22.27 -1.92 -42.60
CA PRO A 525 -21.41 -2.14 -41.44
C PRO A 525 -22.29 -2.01 -40.19
N PRO A 526 -22.29 -2.96 -39.25
CA PRO A 526 -22.94 -2.75 -37.97
C PRO A 526 -22.29 -1.50 -37.34
N ASN A 527 -23.11 -0.53 -36.97
CA ASN A 527 -22.70 0.64 -36.18
C ASN A 527 -22.25 0.16 -34.79
N LEU A 528 -21.06 -0.42 -34.71
CA LEU A 528 -20.34 -0.68 -33.48
C LEU A 528 -19.41 0.51 -33.24
N PRO A 529 -19.47 1.18 -32.07
CA PRO A 529 -18.60 2.30 -31.77
C PRO A 529 -17.14 1.84 -31.83
N SER A 530 -16.29 2.63 -32.49
CA SER A 530 -14.91 2.38 -32.90
C SER A 530 -13.86 2.10 -31.80
N ASN A 531 -14.28 1.68 -30.60
CA ASN A 531 -13.42 1.48 -29.44
C ASN A 531 -13.56 0.09 -28.77
N GLU A 532 -14.22 -0.87 -29.44
CA GLU A 532 -14.37 -2.24 -28.96
C GLU A 532 -13.37 -3.17 -29.65
N SER A 533 -12.33 -3.57 -28.93
CA SER A 533 -11.52 -4.74 -29.30
C SER A 533 -12.19 -5.98 -28.71
N LEU A 534 -12.28 -7.07 -29.47
CA LEU A 534 -12.72 -8.39 -29.01
C LEU A 534 -11.55 -9.33 -29.29
N ALA A 535 -11.05 -10.01 -28.25
CA ALA A 535 -10.04 -11.05 -28.40
C ALA A 535 -10.71 -12.40 -28.18
N PHE A 536 -10.51 -13.33 -29.11
CA PHE A 536 -10.98 -14.72 -29.02
C PHE A 536 -9.81 -15.63 -28.68
N VAL A 537 -10.01 -16.51 -27.71
CA VAL A 537 -9.10 -17.63 -27.44
C VAL A 537 -9.92 -18.90 -27.51
N ALA A 538 -9.61 -19.75 -28.48
CA ALA A 538 -10.15 -21.09 -28.60
C ALA A 538 -9.10 -22.09 -28.13
N THR A 539 -9.49 -23.04 -27.28
CA THR A 539 -8.67 -24.21 -26.94
C THR A 539 -9.26 -25.42 -27.64
N PHE A 540 -8.40 -26.26 -28.21
CA PHE A 540 -8.77 -27.52 -28.85
C PHE A 540 -8.27 -28.65 -27.95
N SER A 541 -9.15 -29.52 -27.46
CA SER A 541 -8.74 -30.80 -26.88
C SER A 541 -9.13 -31.93 -27.84
N GLN A 542 -8.19 -32.85 -28.11
CA GLN A 542 -8.52 -34.17 -28.65
C GLN A 542 -9.07 -35.07 -27.55
#